data_AF-A0A6V7QPS0-F1
#
_entry.id   AF-A0A6V7QPS0-F1
#
_cell.length_a   1.000
_cell.length_b   1.000
_cell.length_c   1.000
_cell.angle_alpha   90.00
_cell.angle_beta   90.00
_cell.angle_gamma   90.00
#
_symmetry.space_group_name_H-M   'P 1'
#
loop_
_entity.id
_entity.type
_entity.pdbx_description
1 polymer ?
#
loop_
_entity_poly.entity_id
_entity_poly.type
_entity_poly.pdbx_seq_one_letter_code
_entity_poly.pdbx_strand_id
1 'polypeptide(L)'
;MTQRRSPPPKRRRVSRPRTLLGFSPFARCVLLSRVASASAPASKPPPRTPPPSSSSTPHRREPKDEGIGNPKPLKPTKRIESSSDDEDDEEEEEQELEMVQADFGFFDPKPGDFHGVKLLLTSYLDNEPWDLSGFVDLVLNQTTVGTVVRLDGYDDDDEGDGDNGSSGGDDDEDLYGVVTALNLKRYAEHKCIKELKKFLLGVCRDENTKKKLKLLLEEQASQVGLLVSQRFVNCPYQLVPPLYDALFDEISWATEDEPTQELRDSFRFKSYLLISRIYERDPNKPNGKISVNQDEPVIYIKAEDEIFHELSMWSFTFPVHAEQLVPDDLKNYRQMGLVLVVKADDVPKFREKLKSLVAAES
;
A
#
# COMPACT_ATOMS: atom_id res chain seq x y z
N MET A 1 -0.88 -19.54 -80.44
CA MET A 1 -1.88 -19.88 -79.40
C MET A 1 -1.17 -20.62 -78.28
N THR A 2 -0.85 -19.92 -77.18
CA THR A 2 -0.33 -20.54 -75.96
C THR A 2 -0.66 -19.61 -74.79
N GLN A 3 -1.72 -19.95 -74.07
CA GLN A 3 -2.16 -19.27 -72.85
C GLN A 3 -1.15 -19.52 -71.72
N ARG A 4 -0.66 -18.45 -71.08
CA ARG A 4 0.07 -18.54 -69.81
C ARG A 4 -0.95 -18.52 -68.66
N ARG A 5 -0.98 -19.60 -67.87
CA ARG A 5 -1.76 -19.71 -66.63
C ARG A 5 -1.16 -18.85 -65.52
N SER A 6 -2.01 -18.11 -64.82
CA SER A 6 -1.71 -17.34 -63.60
C SER A 6 -1.66 -18.25 -62.34
N PRO A 7 -0.83 -17.92 -61.33
CA PRO A 7 -0.76 -18.67 -60.07
C PRO A 7 -1.86 -18.26 -59.06
N PRO A 8 -2.19 -19.09 -58.05
CA PRO A 8 -3.32 -18.88 -57.16
C PRO A 8 -3.04 -17.83 -56.06
N PRO A 9 -4.09 -17.25 -55.44
CA PRO A 9 -3.92 -16.20 -54.43
C PRO A 9 -3.40 -16.76 -53.10
N LYS A 10 -2.44 -16.05 -52.51
CA LYS A 10 -1.86 -16.32 -51.18
C LYS A 10 -2.92 -16.10 -50.08
N ARG A 11 -3.16 -17.11 -49.25
CA ARG A 11 -3.96 -17.03 -48.01
C ARG A 11 -3.43 -15.91 -47.09
N ARG A 12 -4.28 -14.94 -46.74
CA ARG A 12 -4.07 -13.97 -45.65
C ARG A 12 -3.95 -14.74 -44.33
N ARG A 13 -2.82 -14.59 -43.63
CA ARG A 13 -2.69 -14.97 -42.21
C ARG A 13 -3.56 -14.01 -41.41
N VAL A 14 -4.57 -14.55 -40.73
CA VAL A 14 -5.34 -13.86 -39.69
C VAL A 14 -4.39 -13.55 -38.54
N SER A 15 -4.20 -12.27 -38.22
CA SER A 15 -3.49 -11.82 -37.03
C SER A 15 -4.26 -12.30 -35.80
N ARG A 16 -3.59 -13.06 -34.93
CA ARG A 16 -4.13 -13.43 -33.62
C ARG A 16 -4.38 -12.16 -32.79
N PRO A 17 -5.46 -12.09 -32.00
CA PRO A 17 -5.72 -10.96 -31.13
C PRO A 17 -4.61 -10.85 -30.08
N ARG A 18 -4.20 -9.61 -29.79
CA ARG A 18 -3.25 -9.27 -28.72
C ARG A 18 -3.80 -9.80 -27.39
N THR A 19 -3.11 -10.77 -26.80
CA THR A 19 -3.30 -11.17 -25.42
C THR A 19 -2.93 -10.00 -24.49
N LEU A 20 -3.82 -9.71 -23.54
CA LEU A 20 -3.66 -8.73 -22.47
C LEU A 20 -2.32 -8.95 -21.74
N LEU A 21 -1.35 -8.08 -21.99
CA LEU A 21 -0.08 -7.95 -21.28
C LEU A 21 -0.26 -6.99 -20.09
N GLY A 22 -1.26 -7.25 -19.24
CA GLY A 22 -1.65 -6.35 -18.16
C GLY A 22 -0.93 -6.54 -16.84
N PHE A 23 0.07 -7.43 -16.75
CA PHE A 23 0.93 -7.59 -15.57
C PHE A 23 2.29 -8.10 -16.02
N SER A 24 3.37 -7.37 -15.70
CA SER A 24 4.71 -7.93 -15.88
C SER A 24 4.92 -9.11 -14.92
N PRO A 25 5.44 -10.26 -15.36
CA PRO A 25 5.80 -11.38 -14.48
C PRO A 25 6.70 -10.97 -13.32
N PHE A 26 7.50 -9.91 -13.50
CA PHE A 26 8.38 -9.38 -12.47
C PHE A 26 7.60 -8.71 -11.32
N ALA A 27 6.58 -7.91 -11.62
CA ALA A 27 5.75 -7.26 -10.61
C ALA A 27 4.97 -8.30 -9.78
N ARG A 28 4.48 -9.36 -10.43
CA ARG A 28 3.84 -10.50 -9.75
C ARG A 28 4.79 -11.22 -8.81
N CYS A 29 6.03 -11.47 -9.25
CA CYS A 29 7.02 -12.15 -8.42
C CYS A 29 7.34 -11.33 -7.15
N VAL A 30 7.50 -10.01 -7.27
CA VAL A 30 7.80 -9.14 -6.11
C VAL A 30 6.62 -9.10 -5.11
N LEU A 31 5.37 -9.06 -5.60
CA LEU A 31 4.19 -9.08 -4.74
C LEU A 31 4.00 -10.44 -4.05
N LEU A 32 4.16 -11.55 -4.76
CA LEU A 32 4.05 -12.90 -4.19
C LEU A 32 5.17 -13.21 -3.17
N SER A 33 6.39 -12.74 -3.41
CA SER A 33 7.49 -12.87 -2.43
C SER A 33 7.18 -12.18 -1.10
N ARG A 34 6.43 -11.07 -1.11
CA ARG A 34 6.04 -10.35 0.12
C ARG A 34 5.04 -11.13 0.97
N VAL A 35 4.11 -11.84 0.34
CA VAL A 35 3.15 -12.71 1.04
C VAL A 35 3.87 -13.91 1.65
N ALA A 36 4.84 -14.49 0.93
CA ALA A 36 5.60 -15.65 1.40
C ALA A 36 6.65 -15.33 2.48
N SER A 37 7.26 -14.13 2.47
CA SER A 37 8.23 -13.73 3.49
C SER A 37 7.61 -13.28 4.82
N ALA A 38 6.30 -13.02 4.87
CA ALA A 38 5.59 -12.68 6.10
C ALA A 38 5.25 -13.91 6.98
N SER A 39 5.45 -15.14 6.49
CA SER A 39 5.09 -16.39 7.20
C SER A 39 6.28 -17.15 7.78
N ALA A 40 7.37 -16.49 8.17
CA ALA A 40 8.52 -17.13 8.82
C ALA A 40 8.66 -16.65 10.29
N PRO A 41 8.63 -17.55 11.29
CA PRO A 41 8.79 -17.15 12.68
C PRO A 41 10.25 -16.80 12.98
N ALA A 42 10.47 -15.62 13.56
CA ALA A 42 11.77 -15.18 14.06
C ALA A 42 12.04 -15.78 15.45
N SER A 43 13.09 -16.57 15.60
CA SER A 43 13.64 -16.93 16.91
C SER A 43 15.13 -16.62 16.99
N LYS A 44 15.47 -15.61 17.80
CA LYS A 44 16.72 -15.51 18.57
C LYS A 44 16.63 -14.34 19.57
N PRO A 45 16.89 -14.57 20.86
CA PRO A 45 16.80 -13.53 21.87
C PRO A 45 18.06 -12.63 21.90
N PRO A 46 17.94 -11.36 22.31
CA PRO A 46 19.09 -10.45 22.40
C PRO A 46 19.91 -10.65 23.70
N PRO A 47 21.22 -10.32 23.71
CA PRO A 47 22.04 -10.37 24.91
C PRO A 47 21.75 -9.17 25.84
N ARG A 48 21.71 -9.44 27.15
CA ARG A 48 21.48 -8.45 28.22
C ARG A 48 22.74 -7.61 28.47
N THR A 49 22.60 -6.28 28.55
CA THR A 49 23.61 -5.35 29.08
C THR A 49 23.06 -4.56 30.29
N PRO A 50 23.86 -4.31 31.36
CA PRO A 50 23.42 -3.61 32.58
C PRO A 50 23.54 -2.07 32.48
N PRO A 51 22.91 -1.30 33.39
CA PRO A 51 22.66 0.15 33.23
C PRO A 51 23.86 1.04 33.63
N PRO A 52 23.89 2.33 33.20
CA PRO A 52 24.97 3.26 33.48
C PRO A 52 24.72 4.14 34.71
N SER A 53 25.79 4.48 35.45
CA SER A 53 25.81 5.61 36.39
C SER A 53 27.09 6.45 36.25
N SER A 54 26.89 7.66 35.69
CA SER A 54 27.53 8.95 35.98
C SER A 54 28.99 9.06 36.49
N SER A 55 29.82 9.66 35.61
CA SER A 55 30.73 10.82 35.82
C SER A 55 31.72 10.87 36.99
N SER A 56 33.03 10.87 36.66
CA SER A 56 33.93 12.03 36.87
C SER A 56 35.34 11.77 36.28
N THR A 57 35.84 12.78 35.57
CA THR A 57 37.16 12.97 34.91
C THR A 57 38.32 13.22 35.90
N PRO A 58 39.58 13.53 35.45
CA PRO A 58 40.42 12.98 34.37
C PRO A 58 41.89 12.72 34.83
N HIS A 59 42.72 12.02 34.05
CA HIS A 59 44.10 12.46 33.66
C HIS A 59 44.95 11.38 32.97
N ARG A 60 45.42 11.72 31.75
CA ARG A 60 46.83 11.82 31.33
C ARG A 60 47.67 10.54 31.05
N ARG A 61 48.24 10.55 29.84
CA ARG A 61 49.48 9.90 29.28
C ARG A 61 49.35 8.53 28.58
N GLU A 62 49.49 8.61 27.25
CA GLU A 62 50.21 7.73 26.30
C GLU A 62 51.49 7.02 26.84
N PRO A 63 52.15 6.08 26.09
CA PRO A 63 51.76 5.32 24.87
C PRO A 63 52.26 3.83 24.84
N LYS A 64 52.17 3.17 23.66
CA LYS A 64 52.99 2.02 23.15
C LYS A 64 52.63 0.63 23.68
N ASP A 65 52.77 -0.50 22.98
CA ASP A 65 53.17 -0.91 21.62
C ASP A 65 52.96 -2.44 21.56
N GLU A 66 52.84 -2.97 20.35
CA GLU A 66 52.95 -4.35 19.83
C GLU A 66 53.05 -5.59 20.76
N GLY A 67 52.45 -6.71 20.31
CA GLY A 67 52.94 -8.03 20.73
C GLY A 67 52.05 -9.23 20.50
N ILE A 68 52.25 -9.91 19.38
CA ILE A 68 51.77 -11.25 19.02
C ILE A 68 52.19 -12.30 20.06
N GLY A 69 51.32 -13.27 20.37
CA GLY A 69 51.75 -14.51 21.05
C GLY A 69 50.63 -15.40 21.58
N ASN A 70 50.26 -16.43 20.82
CA ASN A 70 49.48 -17.59 21.28
C ASN A 70 50.47 -18.69 21.76
N PRO A 71 50.03 -19.86 22.28
CA PRO A 71 49.39 -20.21 23.56
C PRO A 71 50.24 -21.24 24.38
N LYS A 72 49.74 -21.70 25.54
CA LYS A 72 49.90 -23.04 26.23
C LYS A 72 49.96 -22.90 27.79
N PRO A 73 49.82 -23.97 28.62
CA PRO A 73 48.77 -25.01 28.69
C PRO A 73 48.47 -25.54 30.16
N LEU A 74 47.58 -26.56 30.30
CA LEU A 74 47.43 -27.57 31.41
C LEU A 74 46.85 -27.08 32.77
N LYS A 75 45.72 -27.56 33.36
CA LYS A 75 45.23 -28.90 33.85
C LYS A 75 44.71 -28.67 35.30
N PRO A 76 44.07 -29.63 36.04
CA PRO A 76 43.12 -30.70 35.71
C PRO A 76 41.98 -30.91 36.78
N THR A 77 41.15 -31.95 36.57
CA THR A 77 40.31 -32.71 37.54
C THR A 77 38.94 -32.11 37.94
N LYS A 78 37.84 -32.86 38.04
CA LYS A 78 37.66 -34.28 38.37
C LYS A 78 36.31 -34.82 37.87
N ARG A 79 36.39 -36.06 37.39
CA ARG A 79 35.36 -36.99 36.92
C ARG A 79 34.40 -37.44 38.03
N ILE A 80 33.09 -37.53 37.74
CA ILE A 80 32.21 -38.65 38.13
C ILE A 80 31.19 -38.84 36.99
N GLU A 81 31.27 -40.00 36.32
CA GLU A 81 30.23 -40.56 35.47
C GLU A 81 29.44 -41.57 36.30
N SER A 82 28.12 -41.59 36.16
CA SER A 82 27.33 -42.81 36.33
C SER A 82 26.02 -42.69 35.54
N SER A 83 25.91 -43.58 34.58
CA SER A 83 24.91 -43.81 33.53
C SER A 83 23.66 -44.56 34.00
N SER A 84 22.51 -44.26 33.38
CA SER A 84 21.49 -45.20 32.83
C SER A 84 20.34 -44.33 32.32
N ASP A 85 20.19 -44.16 31.00
CA ASP A 85 19.28 -44.94 30.12
C ASP A 85 17.85 -44.99 30.67
N ASP A 86 17.00 -44.09 30.14
CA ASP A 86 15.55 -44.26 30.01
C ASP A 86 15.10 -43.48 28.76
N GLU A 87 14.93 -44.28 27.70
CA GLU A 87 13.92 -44.30 26.64
C GLU A 87 13.37 -42.97 26.06
N ASP A 88 13.48 -42.91 24.73
CA ASP A 88 12.85 -41.96 23.81
C ASP A 88 11.35 -41.78 24.08
N ASP A 89 10.96 -40.53 24.35
CA ASP A 89 9.70 -39.96 23.90
C ASP A 89 9.99 -38.49 23.60
N GLU A 90 10.63 -38.23 22.45
CA GLU A 90 10.45 -36.97 21.75
C GLU A 90 8.99 -36.98 21.27
N GLU A 91 8.07 -36.59 22.16
CA GLU A 91 6.77 -36.09 21.75
C GLU A 91 7.08 -34.90 20.83
N GLU A 92 7.12 -35.16 19.52
CA GLU A 92 6.87 -34.15 18.52
C GLU A 92 5.50 -33.58 18.91
N GLU A 93 5.51 -32.52 19.71
CA GLU A 93 4.40 -31.58 19.80
C GLU A 93 4.19 -31.15 18.35
N GLU A 94 3.34 -31.89 17.63
CA GLU A 94 2.59 -31.39 16.50
C GLU A 94 1.91 -30.14 17.06
N GLN A 95 2.60 -29.00 16.98
CA GLN A 95 1.99 -27.70 17.10
C GLN A 95 0.99 -27.71 15.96
N GLU A 96 -0.22 -28.20 16.27
CA GLU A 96 -1.40 -27.98 15.46
C GLU A 96 -1.39 -26.48 15.24
N LEU A 97 -0.97 -26.09 14.03
CA LEU A 97 -0.95 -24.70 13.62
C LEU A 97 -2.39 -24.26 13.76
N GLU A 98 -2.71 -23.58 14.86
CA GLU A 98 -4.04 -23.08 15.14
C GLU A 98 -4.41 -22.21 13.95
N MET A 99 -5.32 -22.74 13.11
CA MET A 99 -5.73 -22.05 11.90
C MET A 99 -6.60 -20.88 12.35
N VAL A 100 -5.97 -19.73 12.59
CA VAL A 100 -6.66 -18.49 12.90
C VAL A 100 -7.48 -18.09 11.67
N GLN A 101 -8.79 -18.28 11.76
CA GLN A 101 -9.72 -17.77 10.76
C GLN A 101 -9.90 -16.28 11.02
N ALA A 102 -9.37 -15.46 10.11
CA ALA A 102 -9.56 -14.02 10.12
C ALA A 102 -10.68 -13.66 9.14
N ASP A 103 -11.80 -13.19 9.67
CA ASP A 103 -12.90 -12.65 8.89
C ASP A 103 -12.72 -11.13 8.78
N PHE A 104 -12.95 -10.56 7.59
CA PHE A 104 -12.80 -9.12 7.36
C PHE A 104 -14.17 -8.49 7.07
N GLY A 105 -14.51 -7.47 7.85
CA GLY A 105 -15.72 -6.69 7.71
C GLY A 105 -15.50 -5.34 7.02
N PHE A 106 -16.56 -4.84 6.39
CA PHE A 106 -16.64 -3.50 5.81
C PHE A 106 -17.57 -2.66 6.66
N PHE A 107 -17.06 -1.53 7.17
CA PHE A 107 -17.80 -0.66 8.08
C PHE A 107 -17.76 0.79 7.61
N ASP A 108 -18.76 1.56 8.00
CA ASP A 108 -18.74 3.01 7.80
C ASP A 108 -17.64 3.64 8.69
N PRO A 109 -16.87 4.62 8.19
CA PRO A 109 -15.87 5.32 8.98
C PRO A 109 -16.52 6.01 10.18
N LYS A 110 -15.98 5.77 11.38
CA LYS A 110 -16.42 6.39 12.64
C LYS A 110 -15.31 7.21 13.28
N PRO A 111 -15.62 8.21 14.13
CA PRO A 111 -14.59 9.00 14.83
C PRO A 111 -13.59 8.16 15.65
N GLY A 112 -13.97 6.97 16.11
CA GLY A 112 -13.06 6.02 16.78
C GLY A 112 -11.91 5.55 15.90
N ASP A 113 -12.04 5.61 14.58
CA ASP A 113 -11.04 5.09 13.62
C ASP A 113 -9.89 6.06 13.37
N PHE A 114 -9.86 7.16 14.12
CA PHE A 114 -8.95 8.29 13.89
C PHE A 114 -7.50 7.84 13.78
N HIS A 115 -7.02 7.01 14.69
CA HIS A 115 -5.62 6.61 14.67
C HIS A 115 -5.32 5.65 13.51
N GLY A 116 -6.12 4.62 13.30
CA GLY A 116 -5.90 3.64 12.23
C GLY A 116 -5.90 4.30 10.84
N VAL A 117 -6.86 5.20 10.59
CA VAL A 117 -6.92 5.98 9.34
C VAL A 117 -5.73 6.96 9.24
N LYS A 118 -5.33 7.60 10.34
CA LYS A 118 -4.15 8.46 10.38
C LYS A 118 -2.87 7.70 10.09
N LEU A 119 -2.72 6.48 10.59
CA LEU A 119 -1.57 5.62 10.35
C LEU A 119 -1.47 5.27 8.86
N LEU A 120 -2.57 4.85 8.23
CA LEU A 120 -2.63 4.60 6.78
C LEU A 120 -2.28 5.83 5.93
N LEU A 121 -2.72 7.02 6.37
CA LEU A 121 -2.54 8.27 5.64
C LEU A 121 -1.28 9.06 6.00
N THR A 122 -0.46 8.56 6.95
CA THR A 122 0.73 9.26 7.44
C THR A 122 1.69 9.64 6.31
N SER A 123 1.79 8.79 5.29
CA SER A 123 2.67 9.00 4.14
C SER A 123 1.94 9.52 2.88
N TYR A 124 0.69 9.96 2.98
CA TYR A 124 -0.13 10.29 1.80
C TYR A 124 0.46 11.41 0.93
N LEU A 125 0.99 12.49 1.55
CA LEU A 125 1.66 13.61 0.87
C LEU A 125 3.18 13.60 1.05
N ASP A 126 3.78 12.41 1.00
CA ASP A 126 5.23 12.23 1.19
C ASP A 126 5.66 12.74 2.60
N ASN A 127 6.77 13.46 2.70
CA ASN A 127 7.27 14.06 3.95
C ASN A 127 6.85 15.53 4.12
N GLU A 128 5.91 16.05 3.32
CA GLU A 128 5.49 17.45 3.42
C GLU A 128 4.70 17.67 4.73
N PRO A 129 5.00 18.72 5.53
CA PRO A 129 4.17 19.06 6.67
C PRO A 129 2.80 19.57 6.19
N TRP A 130 1.75 18.86 6.55
CA TRP A 130 0.37 19.21 6.23
C TRP A 130 -0.58 18.84 7.38
N ASP A 131 -1.79 19.37 7.34
CA ASP A 131 -2.85 19.10 8.31
C ASP A 131 -3.46 17.70 8.12
N LEU A 132 -2.66 16.66 8.42
CA LEU A 132 -3.08 15.26 8.35
C LEU A 132 -4.24 14.98 9.30
N SER A 133 -4.18 15.47 10.55
CA SER A 133 -5.26 15.26 11.53
C SER A 133 -6.58 15.84 11.01
N GLY A 134 -6.57 17.09 10.52
CA GLY A 134 -7.77 17.70 9.93
C GLY A 134 -8.25 16.99 8.66
N PHE A 135 -7.35 16.35 7.91
CA PHE A 135 -7.74 15.50 6.77
C PHE A 135 -8.43 14.21 7.22
N VAL A 136 -7.92 13.54 8.25
CA VAL A 136 -8.53 12.34 8.84
C VAL A 136 -9.90 12.69 9.40
N ASP A 137 -10.01 13.78 10.15
CA ASP A 137 -11.31 14.27 10.66
C ASP A 137 -12.29 14.50 9.51
N LEU A 138 -11.85 15.04 8.37
CA LEU A 138 -12.73 15.20 7.20
C LEU A 138 -13.21 13.87 6.63
N VAL A 139 -12.34 12.87 6.57
CA VAL A 139 -12.68 11.52 6.10
C VAL A 139 -13.71 10.89 7.03
N LEU A 140 -13.50 10.95 8.34
CA LEU A 140 -14.37 10.31 9.33
C LEU A 140 -15.70 11.04 9.54
N ASN A 141 -15.74 12.36 9.32
CA ASN A 141 -16.98 13.13 9.41
C ASN A 141 -17.84 13.01 8.13
N GLN A 142 -17.34 12.42 7.05
CA GLN A 142 -18.11 12.16 5.83
C GLN A 142 -18.64 10.72 5.82
N THR A 143 -19.61 10.43 6.69
CA THR A 143 -20.17 9.08 6.84
C THR A 143 -21.00 8.60 5.65
N THR A 144 -21.45 9.50 4.76
CA THR A 144 -22.25 9.11 3.59
C THR A 144 -21.47 8.28 2.58
N VAL A 145 -20.17 8.57 2.42
CA VAL A 145 -19.33 7.96 1.40
C VAL A 145 -17.96 7.66 2.00
N GLY A 146 -17.69 6.38 2.18
CA GLY A 146 -16.45 5.86 2.67
C GLY A 146 -16.67 4.53 3.37
N THR A 147 -15.67 3.67 3.29
CA THR A 147 -15.67 2.35 3.90
C THR A 147 -14.31 2.11 4.53
N VAL A 148 -14.28 1.54 5.73
CA VAL A 148 -13.09 1.00 6.37
C VAL A 148 -13.14 -0.53 6.42
N VAL A 149 -11.99 -1.16 6.31
CA VAL A 149 -11.83 -2.62 6.41
C VAL A 149 -11.23 -2.96 7.76
N ARG A 150 -11.89 -3.80 8.54
CA ARG A 150 -11.41 -4.29 9.83
C ARG A 150 -11.62 -5.78 9.99
N LEU A 151 -11.01 -6.38 11.01
CA LEU A 151 -11.32 -7.76 11.39
C LEU A 151 -12.71 -7.82 12.02
N ASP A 152 -13.54 -8.74 11.54
CA ASP A 152 -14.87 -9.03 12.06
C ASP A 152 -14.73 -10.03 13.21
N GLY A 153 -15.42 -9.79 14.34
CA GLY A 153 -15.47 -10.71 15.48
C GLY A 153 -14.49 -10.48 16.64
N TYR A 154 -13.72 -9.38 16.66
CA TYR A 154 -12.91 -8.99 17.83
C TYR A 154 -13.47 -7.82 18.65
N ASP A 155 -14.53 -7.15 18.16
CA ASP A 155 -14.95 -5.83 18.67
C ASP A 155 -16.45 -5.67 19.04
N ASP A 156 -17.29 -6.72 18.98
CA ASP A 156 -18.75 -6.57 19.22
C ASP A 156 -19.28 -7.19 20.54
N ASP A 157 -18.41 -7.65 21.45
CA ASP A 157 -18.81 -8.27 22.73
C ASP A 157 -18.41 -7.46 24.00
N ASP A 158 -18.41 -6.12 23.98
CA ASP A 158 -18.31 -5.33 25.23
C ASP A 158 -19.36 -4.20 25.36
N GLU A 159 -20.62 -4.54 25.11
CA GLU A 159 -21.76 -3.88 25.80
C GLU A 159 -22.34 -4.80 26.88
N GLY A 160 -21.47 -5.44 27.68
CA GLY A 160 -21.85 -6.39 28.72
C GLY A 160 -21.05 -6.20 30.01
N ASP A 161 -21.61 -5.42 30.94
CA ASP A 161 -21.30 -5.38 32.38
C ASP A 161 -20.49 -6.60 32.90
N GLY A 162 -19.18 -6.41 33.13
CA GLY A 162 -18.37 -7.47 33.71
C GLY A 162 -16.87 -7.24 33.72
N ASP A 163 -16.40 -6.55 34.75
CA ASP A 163 -15.07 -6.66 35.38
C ASP A 163 -14.25 -7.89 34.93
N ASN A 164 -13.49 -7.75 33.84
CA ASN A 164 -12.37 -8.64 33.54
C ASN A 164 -11.31 -7.86 32.75
N GLY A 165 -10.32 -7.34 33.46
CA GLY A 165 -9.20 -6.62 32.88
C GLY A 165 -8.30 -7.53 32.04
N SER A 166 -8.47 -7.47 30.72
CA SER A 166 -7.49 -7.77 29.65
C SER A 166 -8.29 -7.62 28.34
N SER A 167 -8.24 -6.54 27.56
CA SER A 167 -7.08 -5.86 27.01
C SER A 167 -7.45 -4.42 26.70
N GLY A 168 -6.81 -3.44 27.35
CA GLY A 168 -6.79 -2.06 26.86
C GLY A 168 -5.77 -1.94 25.73
N GLY A 169 -5.96 -2.72 24.66
CA GLY A 169 -5.06 -2.82 23.52
C GLY A 169 -5.65 -2.06 22.34
N ASP A 170 -5.15 -0.86 22.11
CA ASP A 170 -5.07 -0.16 20.83
C ASP A 170 -6.14 -0.53 19.77
N ASP A 171 -7.32 0.12 19.80
CA ASP A 171 -8.34 0.19 18.71
C ASP A 171 -7.74 0.60 17.34
N ASP A 172 -6.46 0.97 17.33
CA ASP A 172 -5.66 1.43 16.23
C ASP A 172 -5.10 0.26 15.37
N GLU A 173 -5.04 -0.97 15.91
CA GLU A 173 -4.40 -2.13 15.27
C GLU A 173 -5.31 -2.90 14.28
N ASP A 174 -6.63 -2.70 14.35
CA ASP A 174 -7.58 -3.53 13.59
C ASP A 174 -8.00 -2.95 12.24
N LEU A 175 -7.45 -1.80 11.82
CA LEU A 175 -7.83 -1.14 10.57
C LEU A 175 -6.86 -1.47 9.43
N TYR A 176 -7.37 -2.20 8.43
CA TYR A 176 -6.57 -2.71 7.31
C TYR A 176 -6.61 -1.83 6.06
N GLY A 177 -7.66 -1.04 5.91
CA GLY A 177 -7.85 -0.17 4.77
C GLY A 177 -8.94 0.86 4.96
N VAL A 178 -8.85 1.94 4.20
CA VAL A 178 -9.84 3.00 4.09
C VAL A 178 -9.99 3.39 2.62
N VAL A 179 -11.24 3.51 2.19
CA VAL A 179 -11.59 4.08 0.89
C VAL A 179 -12.65 5.16 1.09
N THR A 180 -12.51 6.31 0.43
CA THR A 180 -13.52 7.38 0.46
C THR A 180 -13.36 8.30 -0.75
N ALA A 181 -14.40 9.08 -1.07
CA ALA A 181 -14.35 10.13 -2.08
C ALA A 181 -14.79 11.47 -1.51
N LEU A 182 -13.88 12.45 -1.47
CA LEU A 182 -14.14 13.79 -0.93
C LEU A 182 -14.36 14.83 -2.04
N ASN A 183 -15.40 15.66 -1.93
CA ASN A 183 -15.60 16.75 -2.91
C ASN A 183 -14.63 17.92 -2.69
N LEU A 184 -13.82 18.24 -3.71
CA LEU A 184 -12.78 19.28 -3.61
C LEU A 184 -13.29 20.72 -3.45
N LYS A 185 -14.54 20.99 -3.84
CA LYS A 185 -15.19 22.30 -3.63
C LYS A 185 -15.83 22.38 -2.26
N ARG A 186 -16.55 21.34 -1.83
CA ARG A 186 -17.22 21.28 -0.52
C ARG A 186 -16.24 21.56 0.61
N TYR A 187 -15.07 20.92 0.55
CA TYR A 187 -14.04 21.05 1.57
C TYR A 187 -12.93 22.05 1.21
N ALA A 188 -13.14 22.93 0.22
CA ALA A 188 -12.12 23.85 -0.28
C ALA A 188 -11.56 24.80 0.79
N GLU A 189 -12.36 25.12 1.81
CA GLU A 189 -11.96 26.05 2.87
C GLU A 189 -11.11 25.40 3.97
N HIS A 190 -11.10 24.07 4.06
CA HIS A 190 -10.31 23.33 5.04
C HIS A 190 -8.81 23.43 4.74
N LYS A 191 -8.02 23.59 5.80
CA LYS A 191 -6.56 23.77 5.72
C LYS A 191 -5.89 22.60 4.99
N CYS A 192 -6.24 21.37 5.34
CA CYS A 192 -5.73 20.16 4.71
C CYS A 192 -5.94 20.13 3.18
N ILE A 193 -7.11 20.55 2.69
CA ILE A 193 -7.41 20.60 1.25
C ILE A 193 -6.65 21.74 0.56
N LYS A 194 -6.49 22.90 1.20
CA LYS A 194 -5.65 23.99 0.68
C LYS A 194 -4.19 23.57 0.54
N GLU A 195 -3.66 22.88 1.54
CA GLU A 195 -2.29 22.36 1.55
C GLU A 195 -2.11 21.24 0.52
N LEU A 196 -3.07 20.32 0.39
CA LEU A 196 -3.11 19.31 -0.67
C LEU A 196 -3.04 19.95 -2.06
N LYS A 197 -3.88 20.96 -2.35
CA LYS A 197 -3.89 21.67 -3.63
C LYS A 197 -2.54 22.33 -3.91
N LYS A 198 -1.96 22.98 -2.89
CA LYS A 198 -0.64 23.61 -2.98
C LYS A 198 0.46 22.58 -3.26
N PHE A 199 0.45 21.45 -2.57
CA PHE A 199 1.40 20.36 -2.77
C PHE A 199 1.34 19.85 -4.21
N LEU A 200 0.15 19.49 -4.71
CA LEU A 200 -0.05 18.97 -6.06
C LEU A 200 0.43 19.94 -7.15
N LEU A 201 0.16 21.24 -6.98
CA LEU A 201 0.64 22.29 -7.89
C LEU A 201 2.16 22.54 -7.79
N GLY A 202 2.75 22.26 -6.63
CA GLY A 202 4.19 22.38 -6.38
C GLY A 202 4.99 21.24 -6.99
N VAL A 203 4.47 20.01 -6.92
CA VAL A 203 5.15 18.82 -7.47
C VAL A 203 5.00 18.68 -8.98
N CYS A 204 3.98 19.30 -9.57
CA CYS A 204 3.76 19.28 -11.02
C CYS A 204 4.79 20.17 -11.75
N ARG A 205 5.72 19.53 -12.47
CA ARG A 205 6.79 20.20 -13.22
C ARG A 205 6.38 20.65 -14.62
N ASP A 206 5.49 19.91 -15.27
CA ASP A 206 5.04 20.24 -16.63
C ASP A 206 3.98 21.34 -16.61
N GLU A 207 4.23 22.44 -17.32
CA GLU A 207 3.34 23.60 -17.35
C GLU A 207 1.98 23.31 -17.98
N ASN A 208 1.91 22.40 -18.97
CA ASN A 208 0.64 22.03 -19.59
C ASN A 208 -0.23 21.22 -18.62
N THR A 209 0.36 20.25 -17.94
CA THR A 209 -0.31 19.43 -16.92
C THR A 209 -0.66 20.26 -15.70
N LYS A 210 0.19 21.20 -15.29
CA LYS A 210 -0.06 22.14 -14.19
C LYS A 210 -1.27 23.03 -14.47
N LYS A 211 -1.43 23.52 -15.70
CA LYS A 211 -2.64 24.26 -16.13
C LYS A 211 -3.89 23.40 -16.05
N LYS A 212 -3.84 22.15 -16.53
CA LYS A 212 -4.96 21.20 -16.44
C LYS A 212 -5.31 20.87 -14.98
N LEU A 213 -4.29 20.64 -14.15
CA LEU A 213 -4.45 20.38 -12.72
C LEU A 213 -5.08 21.58 -12.02
N LYS A 214 -4.61 22.80 -12.28
CA LYS A 214 -5.20 24.03 -11.74
C LYS A 214 -6.67 24.17 -12.12
N LEU A 215 -7.01 23.91 -13.39
CA LEU A 215 -8.39 23.89 -13.87
C LEU A 215 -9.27 22.90 -13.08
N LEU A 216 -8.76 21.70 -12.78
CA LEU A 216 -9.49 20.69 -12.01
C LEU A 216 -9.63 21.06 -10.52
N LEU A 217 -8.57 21.58 -9.91
CA LEU A 217 -8.54 21.89 -8.47
C LEU A 217 -9.31 23.17 -8.11
N GLU A 218 -9.52 24.06 -9.08
CA GLU A 218 -10.20 25.35 -8.91
C GLU A 218 -11.53 25.39 -9.66
N GLU A 219 -11.51 25.54 -10.99
CA GLU A 219 -12.71 25.80 -11.79
C GLU A 219 -13.70 24.62 -11.81
N GLN A 220 -13.19 23.39 -11.89
CA GLN A 220 -14.01 22.18 -11.94
C GLN A 220 -14.14 21.48 -10.59
N ALA A 221 -13.69 22.11 -9.50
CA ALA A 221 -13.60 21.47 -8.18
C ALA A 221 -14.94 20.94 -7.66
N SER A 222 -16.08 21.50 -8.10
CA SER A 222 -17.42 20.99 -7.74
C SER A 222 -17.69 19.59 -8.26
N GLN A 223 -17.03 19.18 -9.34
CA GLN A 223 -17.27 17.93 -10.06
C GLN A 223 -16.10 16.95 -9.92
N VAL A 224 -15.13 17.27 -9.05
CA VAL A 224 -13.95 16.44 -8.81
C VAL A 224 -14.04 15.82 -7.41
N GLY A 225 -14.07 14.49 -7.38
CA GLY A 225 -13.93 13.70 -6.17
C GLY A 225 -12.46 13.35 -5.95
N LEU A 226 -11.89 13.74 -4.82
CA LEU A 226 -10.62 13.21 -4.35
C LEU A 226 -10.87 11.80 -3.81
N LEU A 227 -10.49 10.80 -4.59
CA LEU A 227 -10.62 9.40 -4.22
C LEU A 227 -9.38 9.00 -3.41
N VAL A 228 -9.59 8.77 -2.12
CA VAL A 228 -8.57 8.34 -1.17
C VAL A 228 -8.73 6.84 -1.01
N SER A 229 -7.72 6.08 -1.40
CA SER A 229 -7.67 4.63 -1.18
C SER A 229 -6.31 4.27 -0.61
N GLN A 230 -6.30 3.87 0.65
CA GLN A 230 -5.12 3.38 1.34
C GLN A 230 -5.45 2.07 2.05
N ARG A 231 -4.53 1.13 1.98
CA ARG A 231 -4.62 -0.14 2.69
C ARG A 231 -3.22 -0.66 2.97
N PHE A 232 -3.07 -1.45 4.01
CA PHE A 232 -1.83 -2.16 4.25
C PHE A 232 -1.56 -3.17 3.12
N VAL A 233 -0.28 -3.44 2.87
CA VAL A 233 0.15 -4.41 1.85
C VAL A 233 -0.33 -5.84 2.16
N ASN A 234 -0.64 -6.12 3.42
CA ASN A 234 -1.12 -7.41 3.90
C ASN A 234 -2.64 -7.57 3.75
N CYS A 235 -3.37 -6.51 3.38
CA CYS A 235 -4.82 -6.58 3.14
C CYS A 235 -5.09 -7.53 1.95
N PRO A 236 -5.90 -8.60 2.13
CA PRO A 236 -6.17 -9.58 1.09
C PRO A 236 -6.74 -8.95 -0.19
N TYR A 237 -6.21 -9.34 -1.34
CA TYR A 237 -6.62 -8.75 -2.62
C TYR A 237 -8.08 -9.04 -2.98
N GLN A 238 -8.65 -10.12 -2.43
CA GLN A 238 -10.05 -10.52 -2.62
C GLN A 238 -11.03 -9.50 -2.04
N LEU A 239 -10.60 -8.69 -1.06
CA LEU A 239 -11.42 -7.62 -0.48
C LEU A 239 -11.47 -6.38 -1.36
N VAL A 240 -10.52 -6.20 -2.29
CA VAL A 240 -10.41 -4.96 -3.07
C VAL A 240 -11.59 -4.76 -4.02
N PRO A 241 -12.07 -5.75 -4.80
CA PRO A 241 -13.28 -5.58 -5.61
C PRO A 241 -14.54 -5.20 -4.82
N PRO A 242 -14.95 -5.92 -3.76
CA PRO A 242 -16.13 -5.53 -2.98
C PRO A 242 -15.94 -4.17 -2.28
N LEU A 243 -14.72 -3.82 -1.86
CA LEU A 243 -14.42 -2.50 -1.28
C LEU A 243 -14.72 -1.35 -2.26
N TYR A 244 -14.31 -1.48 -3.52
CA TYR A 244 -14.62 -0.46 -4.53
C TYR A 244 -16.06 -0.52 -5.02
N ASP A 245 -16.68 -1.70 -5.05
CA ASP A 245 -18.11 -1.81 -5.34
C ASP A 245 -18.91 -1.04 -4.27
N ALA A 246 -18.67 -1.28 -2.99
CA ALA A 246 -19.29 -0.55 -1.88
C ALA A 246 -19.15 0.97 -2.05
N LEU A 247 -17.91 1.48 -2.19
CA LEU A 247 -17.66 2.91 -2.34
C LEU A 247 -18.46 3.56 -3.48
N PHE A 248 -18.43 2.95 -4.67
CA PHE A 248 -19.08 3.56 -5.83
C PHE A 248 -20.62 3.40 -5.77
N ASP A 249 -21.14 2.42 -5.04
CA ASP A 249 -22.56 2.28 -4.75
C ASP A 249 -23.00 3.34 -3.72
N GLU A 250 -22.22 3.54 -2.65
CA GLU A 250 -22.40 4.64 -1.68
C GLU A 250 -22.42 6.01 -2.38
N ILE A 251 -21.49 6.27 -3.30
CA ILE A 251 -21.50 7.51 -4.09
C ILE A 251 -22.80 7.63 -4.89
N SER A 252 -23.27 6.54 -5.50
CA SER A 252 -24.52 6.55 -6.27
C SER A 252 -25.72 6.88 -5.36
N TRP A 253 -25.84 6.20 -4.21
CA TRP A 253 -26.89 6.44 -3.23
C TRP A 253 -26.84 7.86 -2.67
N ALA A 254 -25.65 8.38 -2.38
CA ALA A 254 -25.45 9.76 -1.91
C ALA A 254 -25.96 10.82 -2.90
N THR A 255 -26.04 10.51 -4.20
CA THR A 255 -26.62 11.44 -5.18
C THR A 255 -28.15 11.52 -5.15
N GLU A 256 -28.82 10.59 -4.48
CA GLU A 256 -30.29 10.47 -4.41
C GLU A 256 -30.81 10.71 -2.99
N ASP A 257 -30.14 10.11 -2.00
CA ASP A 257 -30.63 9.98 -0.62
C ASP A 257 -30.24 11.15 0.31
N GLU A 258 -29.26 11.96 -0.09
CA GLU A 258 -28.85 13.12 0.70
C GLU A 258 -29.99 14.16 0.83
N PRO A 259 -30.17 14.75 2.03
CA PRO A 259 -31.37 15.53 2.36
C PRO A 259 -31.48 16.84 1.61
N THR A 260 -30.36 17.40 1.14
CA THR A 260 -30.32 18.68 0.43
C THR A 260 -29.83 18.51 -1.00
N GLN A 261 -30.36 19.31 -1.91
CA GLN A 261 -29.93 19.31 -3.31
C GLN A 261 -28.44 19.62 -3.45
N GLU A 262 -27.92 20.52 -2.60
CA GLU A 262 -26.51 20.89 -2.60
C GLU A 262 -25.59 19.72 -2.22
N LEU A 263 -26.00 18.91 -1.24
CA LEU A 263 -25.26 17.71 -0.84
C LEU A 263 -25.31 16.65 -1.93
N ARG A 264 -26.49 16.39 -2.52
CA ARG A 264 -26.63 15.49 -3.67
C ARG A 264 -25.74 15.90 -4.83
N ASP A 265 -25.78 17.18 -5.20
CA ASP A 265 -24.95 17.72 -6.29
C ASP A 265 -23.45 17.67 -5.95
N SER A 266 -23.07 17.64 -4.67
CA SER A 266 -21.67 17.48 -4.24
C SER A 266 -21.11 16.08 -4.48
N PHE A 267 -21.96 15.05 -4.60
CA PHE A 267 -21.54 13.67 -4.92
C PHE A 267 -21.60 13.35 -6.42
N ARG A 268 -22.08 14.29 -7.26
CA ARG A 268 -22.13 14.12 -8.73
C ARG A 268 -20.78 14.41 -9.37
N PHE A 269 -19.82 13.53 -9.11
CA PHE A 269 -18.48 13.60 -9.67
C PHE A 269 -18.48 13.30 -11.18
N LYS A 270 -17.74 14.11 -11.93
CA LYS A 270 -17.39 13.82 -13.34
C LYS A 270 -16.01 13.20 -13.48
N SER A 271 -15.13 13.50 -12.53
CA SER A 271 -13.75 13.03 -12.52
C SER A 271 -13.34 12.68 -11.10
N TYR A 272 -12.49 11.66 -10.99
CA TYR A 272 -11.82 11.28 -9.75
C TYR A 272 -10.34 11.63 -9.84
N LEU A 273 -9.82 12.26 -8.80
CA LEU A 273 -8.40 12.54 -8.61
C LEU A 273 -7.86 11.55 -7.58
N LEU A 274 -6.81 10.83 -7.94
CA LEU A 274 -6.15 9.85 -7.07
C LEU A 274 -4.66 10.17 -6.95
N ILE A 275 -4.12 9.89 -5.76
CA ILE A 275 -2.69 9.95 -5.48
C ILE A 275 -2.25 8.54 -5.09
N SER A 276 -1.31 7.99 -5.84
CA SER A 276 -0.73 6.67 -5.63
C SER A 276 0.80 6.76 -5.58
N ARG A 277 1.43 5.63 -5.25
CA ARG A 277 2.87 5.42 -5.21
C ARG A 277 3.22 4.26 -6.11
N ILE A 278 4.26 4.46 -6.92
CA ILE A 278 4.79 3.47 -7.87
C ILE A 278 6.31 3.40 -7.71
N TYR A 279 6.89 2.30 -8.18
CA TYR A 279 8.33 2.22 -8.38
C TYR A 279 8.64 2.37 -9.87
N GLU A 280 9.49 3.34 -10.18
CA GLU A 280 10.04 3.57 -11.51
C GLU A 280 11.53 3.23 -11.48
N ARG A 281 12.08 2.74 -12.59
CA ARG A 281 13.53 2.53 -12.69
C ARG A 281 14.27 3.84 -12.45
N ASP A 282 15.30 3.80 -11.63
CA ASP A 282 16.20 4.94 -11.47
C ASP A 282 17.08 5.06 -12.72
N PRO A 283 16.95 6.14 -13.51
CA PRO A 283 17.76 6.33 -14.71
C PRO A 283 19.25 6.46 -14.40
N ASN A 284 19.62 6.74 -13.15
CA ASN A 284 21.01 6.92 -12.74
C ASN A 284 21.71 5.62 -12.30
N LYS A 285 20.99 4.49 -12.18
CA LYS A 285 21.57 3.21 -11.73
C LYS A 285 21.90 2.30 -12.92
N PRO A 286 23.12 1.73 -12.98
CA PRO A 286 23.57 0.97 -14.14
C PRO A 286 22.79 -0.33 -14.35
N ASN A 287 22.55 -0.69 -15.61
CA ASN A 287 21.92 -1.94 -16.00
C ASN A 287 22.73 -3.14 -15.48
N GLY A 288 22.13 -3.99 -14.65
CA GLY A 288 22.51 -5.41 -14.60
C GLY A 288 22.36 -6.00 -16.01
N LYS A 289 23.12 -7.05 -16.34
CA LYS A 289 23.21 -7.70 -17.68
C LYS A 289 21.89 -8.40 -18.12
N ILE A 290 20.77 -7.71 -18.12
CA ILE A 290 19.50 -8.19 -18.66
C ILE A 290 19.13 -7.26 -19.82
N SER A 291 18.78 -7.91 -20.92
CA SER A 291 18.69 -7.41 -22.28
C SER A 291 17.77 -6.21 -22.47
N VAL A 292 18.24 -5.31 -23.33
CA VAL A 292 17.52 -4.27 -24.08
C VAL A 292 16.10 -4.71 -24.48
N ASN A 293 15.10 -4.32 -23.67
CA ASN A 293 13.75 -4.04 -24.11
C ASN A 293 13.41 -2.65 -23.58
N GLN A 294 12.95 -1.76 -24.46
CA GLN A 294 12.71 -0.35 -24.16
C GLN A 294 11.45 -0.08 -23.28
N ASP A 295 10.85 -1.14 -22.73
CA ASP A 295 9.69 -1.11 -21.82
C ASP A 295 10.03 -1.92 -20.58
N GLU A 296 10.90 -1.39 -19.71
CA GLU A 296 11.02 -1.94 -18.35
C GLU A 296 9.89 -1.36 -17.49
N PRO A 297 9.05 -2.21 -16.89
CA PRO A 297 7.71 -1.83 -16.43
C PRO A 297 7.76 -1.00 -15.15
N VAL A 298 6.88 0.01 -15.08
CA VAL A 298 6.47 0.63 -13.82
C VAL A 298 5.90 -0.47 -12.92
N ILE A 299 6.32 -0.48 -11.65
CA ILE A 299 5.80 -1.43 -10.66
C ILE A 299 4.80 -0.70 -9.79
N TYR A 300 3.56 -1.18 -9.79
CA TYR A 300 2.50 -0.67 -8.93
C TYR A 300 2.54 -1.36 -7.58
N ILE A 301 2.40 -0.59 -6.51
CA ILE A 301 2.31 -1.15 -5.15
C ILE A 301 0.96 -1.84 -4.96
N LYS A 302 -0.10 -1.22 -5.48
CA LYS A 302 -1.45 -1.76 -5.48
C LYS A 302 -1.87 -2.06 -6.92
N ALA A 303 -2.36 -3.28 -7.16
CA ALA A 303 -2.67 -3.76 -8.50
C ALA A 303 -3.83 -2.97 -9.15
N GLU A 304 -4.76 -2.49 -8.33
CA GLU A 304 -5.85 -1.60 -8.73
C GLU A 304 -5.38 -0.26 -9.31
N ASP A 305 -4.21 0.24 -8.88
CA ASP A 305 -3.66 1.51 -9.37
C ASP A 305 -3.22 1.40 -10.84
N GLU A 306 -2.84 0.20 -11.30
CA GLU A 306 -2.52 -0.05 -12.71
C GLU A 306 -3.77 0.14 -13.59
N ILE A 307 -4.91 -0.39 -13.14
CA ILE A 307 -6.19 -0.26 -13.83
C ILE A 307 -6.62 1.21 -13.88
N PHE A 308 -6.50 1.92 -12.77
CA PHE A 308 -6.78 3.35 -12.74
C PHE A 308 -5.87 4.14 -13.67
N HIS A 309 -4.58 3.79 -13.73
CA HIS A 309 -3.64 4.45 -14.62
C HIS A 309 -3.99 4.20 -16.10
N GLU A 310 -4.38 2.97 -16.47
CA GLU A 310 -4.81 2.64 -17.84
C GLU A 310 -6.08 3.41 -18.25
N LEU A 311 -7.01 3.61 -17.32
CA LEU A 311 -8.27 4.35 -17.54
C LEU A 311 -8.12 5.87 -17.34
N SER A 312 -6.93 6.35 -16.94
CA SER A 312 -6.73 7.76 -16.65
C SER A 312 -6.77 8.61 -17.93
N MET A 313 -7.40 9.78 -17.82
CA MET A 313 -7.37 10.80 -18.87
C MET A 313 -5.97 11.36 -19.07
N TRP A 314 -5.28 11.53 -17.96
CA TRP A 314 -3.90 11.97 -17.87
C TRP A 314 -3.38 11.66 -16.48
N SER A 315 -2.07 11.50 -16.40
CA SER A 315 -1.33 11.27 -15.17
C SER A 315 -0.01 12.02 -15.22
N PHE A 316 0.59 12.24 -14.06
CA PHE A 316 1.99 12.66 -13.97
C PHE A 316 2.65 12.06 -12.74
N THR A 317 3.96 11.92 -12.81
CA THR A 317 4.78 11.40 -11.70
C THR A 317 5.58 12.51 -11.05
N PHE A 318 5.88 12.33 -9.77
CA PHE A 318 6.73 13.24 -9.00
C PHE A 318 7.66 12.44 -8.08
N PRO A 319 8.86 12.95 -7.76
CA PRO A 319 9.77 12.27 -6.85
C PRO A 319 9.21 12.27 -5.43
N VAL A 320 9.30 11.13 -4.75
CA VAL A 320 8.97 10.95 -3.33
C VAL A 320 10.27 10.87 -2.55
N HIS A 321 10.34 11.59 -1.43
CA HIS A 321 11.53 11.71 -0.59
C HIS A 321 11.47 10.80 0.64
N ALA A 322 10.28 10.28 0.99
CA ALA A 322 10.11 9.29 2.03
C ALA A 322 10.90 8.01 1.67
N GLU A 323 11.96 7.75 2.43
CA GLU A 323 12.66 6.47 2.45
C GLU A 323 11.78 5.42 3.13
N GLN A 324 10.83 4.87 2.37
CA GLN A 324 10.28 3.57 2.73
C GLN A 324 11.32 2.51 2.36
N LEU A 325 11.55 1.53 3.25
CA LEU A 325 12.51 0.45 3.04
C LEU A 325 12.32 -0.15 1.64
N VAL A 326 13.19 0.21 0.71
CA VAL A 326 13.19 -0.34 -0.65
C VAL A 326 13.69 -1.78 -0.50
N PRO A 327 12.88 -2.79 -0.87
CA PRO A 327 13.34 -4.18 -0.84
C PRO A 327 14.66 -4.31 -1.60
N ASP A 328 15.52 -5.24 -1.16
CA ASP A 328 16.82 -5.45 -1.79
C ASP A 328 16.73 -5.74 -3.30
N ASP A 329 15.62 -6.33 -3.75
CA ASP A 329 15.32 -6.64 -5.15
C ASP A 329 14.98 -5.39 -6.00
N LEU A 330 14.59 -4.29 -5.36
CA LEU A 330 14.21 -3.04 -5.99
C LEU A 330 15.34 -1.98 -5.92
N LYS A 331 16.58 -2.39 -5.66
CA LYS A 331 17.75 -1.49 -5.62
C LYS A 331 17.92 -0.62 -6.87
N ASN A 332 17.45 -1.06 -8.04
CA ASN A 332 17.51 -0.28 -9.29
C ASN A 332 16.29 0.60 -9.54
N TYR A 333 15.31 0.56 -8.65
CA TYR A 333 14.10 1.35 -8.72
C TYR A 333 14.15 2.46 -7.67
N ARG A 334 13.39 3.52 -7.93
CA ARG A 334 13.11 4.59 -7.00
C ARG A 334 11.60 4.72 -6.82
N GLN A 335 11.18 5.10 -5.63
CA GLN A 335 9.78 5.36 -5.36
C GLN A 335 9.38 6.72 -5.95
N MET A 336 8.26 6.74 -6.64
CA MET A 336 7.67 7.91 -7.27
C MET A 336 6.21 8.02 -6.83
N GLY A 337 5.74 9.25 -6.69
CA GLY A 337 4.33 9.55 -6.54
C GLY A 337 3.68 9.61 -7.91
N LEU A 338 2.45 9.13 -8.02
CA LEU A 338 1.65 9.14 -9.23
C LEU A 338 0.35 9.86 -8.93
N VAL A 339 0.08 10.94 -9.67
CA VAL A 339 -1.23 11.59 -9.67
C VAL A 339 -1.95 11.21 -10.94
N LEU A 340 -3.18 10.75 -10.81
CA LEU A 340 -3.98 10.29 -11.94
C LEU A 340 -5.40 10.83 -11.85
N VAL A 341 -5.97 11.13 -13.02
CA VAL A 341 -7.33 11.64 -13.14
C VAL A 341 -8.15 10.71 -14.02
N VAL A 342 -9.24 10.19 -13.50
CA VAL A 342 -10.11 9.20 -14.16
C VAL A 342 -11.51 9.78 -14.33
N LYS A 343 -12.19 9.48 -15.43
CA LYS A 343 -13.59 9.90 -15.62
C LYS A 343 -14.53 9.01 -14.82
N ALA A 344 -15.61 9.60 -14.32
CA ALA A 344 -16.67 8.82 -13.68
C ALA A 344 -17.30 7.79 -14.63
N ASP A 345 -17.40 8.11 -15.93
CA ASP A 345 -17.92 7.19 -16.96
C ASP A 345 -17.10 5.90 -17.13
N ASP A 346 -15.83 5.88 -16.69
CA ASP A 346 -14.95 4.73 -16.80
C ASP A 346 -14.97 3.84 -15.53
N VAL A 347 -15.70 4.23 -14.48
CA VAL A 347 -15.86 3.43 -13.23
C VAL A 347 -16.44 2.03 -13.49
N PRO A 348 -17.47 1.83 -14.34
CA PRO A 348 -17.96 0.48 -14.63
C PRO A 348 -16.88 -0.41 -15.25
N LYS A 349 -16.06 0.13 -16.15
CA LYS A 349 -14.94 -0.60 -16.77
C LYS A 349 -13.86 -0.93 -15.74
N PHE A 350 -13.60 -0.02 -14.80
CA PHE A 350 -12.70 -0.26 -13.68
C PHE A 350 -13.18 -1.45 -12.84
N ARG A 351 -14.45 -1.46 -12.41
CA ARG A 351 -15.05 -2.57 -11.65
C ARG A 351 -14.92 -3.91 -12.37
N GLU A 352 -15.22 -3.97 -13.67
CA GLU A 352 -15.09 -5.20 -14.48
C GLU A 352 -13.64 -5.71 -14.54
N LYS A 353 -12.68 -4.81 -14.78
CA LYS A 353 -11.25 -5.18 -14.84
C LYS A 353 -10.72 -5.63 -13.48
N LEU A 354 -11.14 -4.97 -12.40
CA LEU A 354 -10.73 -5.30 -11.05
C LEU A 354 -11.23 -6.70 -10.64
N LYS A 355 -12.49 -7.03 -10.96
CA LYS A 355 -13.04 -8.38 -10.76
C LYS A 355 -12.27 -9.44 -11.57
N SER A 356 -11.91 -9.12 -12.81
CA SER A 356 -11.15 -10.02 -13.68
C SER A 356 -9.72 -10.26 -13.19
N LEU A 357 -9.12 -9.28 -12.52
CA LEU A 357 -7.78 -9.38 -11.93
C LEU A 357 -7.77 -10.38 -10.77
N VAL A 358 -8.69 -10.23 -9.82
CA VAL A 358 -8.83 -11.13 -8.67
C VAL A 358 -9.13 -12.56 -9.12
N ALA A 359 -10.02 -12.74 -10.10
CA ALA A 359 -10.35 -14.05 -10.66
C ALA A 359 -9.19 -14.72 -11.41
N ALA A 360 -8.15 -13.97 -11.80
CA ALA A 360 -6.94 -14.50 -12.41
C ALA A 360 -5.84 -14.84 -11.40
N GLU A 361 -5.99 -14.41 -10.14
CA GLU A 361 -5.05 -14.63 -9.03
C GLU A 361 -5.53 -15.73 -8.06
N SER A 362 -6.83 -16.03 -8.04
CA SER A 362 -7.45 -17.20 -7.41
C SER A 362 -7.40 -18.41 -8.33
#